data_AF-A0A847HAE2-F1
#
_entry.id   AF-A0A847HAE2-F1
#
_cell.length_a   1.000
_cell.length_b   1.000
_cell.length_c   1.000
_cell.angle_alpha   90.00
_cell.angle_beta   90.00
_cell.angle_gamma   90.00
#
_symmetry.space_group_name_H-M   'P 1'
#
loop_
_entity.id
_entity.type
_entity.pdbx_description
1 polymer ?
#
loop_
_entity_poly.entity_id
_entity_poly.type
_entity_poly.pdbx_seq_one_letter_code
_entity_poly.pdbx_strand_id
1 'polypeptide(L)'
;EFLPRPDLLPYLVHLGLLLLILPLVWGTPGGGARTDGRRRRMFSRSVLSAHFLWTVAAWAPWGFGVVSTVIATLTELVDAHLTFPVAFTGLVAAVTLGTGVLIQPVATRFGSDLVPPAVLGLGLVVAGMLVSVAVAATRWPWLVFAAAVLLGAAYGVMMVSGLREVQMTAPAEELGAATAVFYSLTYVGFFAPFAMSFLGPAVGYHTLFIVGALIAAASIVPVVRIARGPGPSRRLR
;
A
#
# COMPACT_ATOMS: atom_id res chain seq x y z
N GLU A 1 22.33 -23.26 -9.71
CA GLU A 1 20.87 -23.39 -9.88
C GLU A 1 20.30 -24.21 -8.73
N PHE A 2 19.21 -23.77 -8.10
CA PHE A 2 18.68 -24.39 -6.89
C PHE A 2 17.60 -25.47 -7.14
N LEU A 3 16.96 -25.50 -8.31
CA LEU A 3 15.94 -26.49 -8.67
C LEU A 3 15.89 -26.74 -10.20
N PRO A 4 15.38 -27.91 -10.66
CA PRO A 4 15.19 -28.20 -12.07
C PRO A 4 14.07 -27.33 -12.69
N ARG A 5 14.35 -26.63 -13.80
CA ARG A 5 13.44 -25.67 -14.48
C ARG A 5 12.93 -24.55 -13.55
N PRO A 6 13.83 -23.67 -13.08
CA PRO A 6 13.48 -22.57 -12.17
C PRO A 6 12.52 -21.54 -12.78
N ASP A 7 12.37 -21.55 -14.09
CA ASP A 7 11.42 -20.77 -14.88
C ASP A 7 9.98 -21.29 -14.76
N LEU A 8 9.75 -22.60 -14.58
CA LEU A 8 8.42 -23.20 -14.56
C LEU A 8 7.88 -23.48 -13.15
N LEU A 9 8.76 -23.84 -12.22
CA LEU A 9 8.35 -24.27 -10.87
C LEU A 9 7.53 -23.22 -10.11
N PRO A 10 7.87 -21.91 -10.12
CA PRO A 10 7.05 -20.89 -9.46
C PRO A 10 5.61 -20.84 -10.00
N TYR A 11 5.43 -21.01 -11.32
CA TYR A 11 4.10 -21.03 -11.95
C TYR A 11 3.30 -22.25 -11.54
N LEU A 12 3.94 -23.43 -11.47
CA LEU A 12 3.26 -24.66 -11.04
C LEU A 12 2.83 -24.57 -9.57
N VAL A 13 3.66 -24.02 -8.70
CA VAL A 13 3.31 -23.76 -7.30
C VAL A 13 2.13 -22.78 -7.21
N HIS A 14 2.18 -21.69 -7.97
CA HIS A 14 1.09 -20.72 -8.02
C HIS A 14 -0.22 -21.35 -8.53
N LEU A 15 -0.15 -22.17 -9.58
CA LEU A 15 -1.30 -22.90 -10.12
C LEU A 15 -1.88 -23.87 -9.09
N GLY A 16 -1.03 -24.61 -8.38
CA GLY A 16 -1.44 -25.51 -7.31
C GLY A 16 -2.14 -24.77 -6.16
N LEU A 17 -1.62 -23.62 -5.75
CA LEU A 17 -2.27 -22.76 -4.76
C LEU A 17 -3.63 -22.24 -5.26
N LEU A 18 -3.74 -21.85 -6.52
CA LEU A 18 -5.01 -21.43 -7.10
C LEU A 18 -6.03 -22.57 -7.11
N LEU A 19 -5.63 -23.78 -7.53
CA LEU A 19 -6.49 -24.96 -7.52
C LEU A 19 -6.95 -25.35 -6.11
N LEU A 20 -6.14 -25.08 -5.09
CA LEU A 20 -6.51 -25.28 -3.69
C LEU A 20 -7.47 -24.19 -3.20
N ILE A 21 -7.18 -22.93 -3.46
CA ILE A 21 -7.95 -21.78 -2.94
C ILE A 21 -9.31 -21.67 -3.62
N LEU A 22 -9.42 -21.96 -4.92
CA LEU A 22 -10.64 -21.81 -5.71
C LEU A 22 -11.88 -22.55 -5.12
N PRO A 23 -11.80 -23.84 -4.73
CA PRO A 23 -12.92 -24.53 -4.08
C PRO A 23 -13.22 -23.98 -2.67
N LEU A 24 -12.20 -23.52 -1.92
CA LEU A 24 -12.42 -22.88 -0.61
C LEU A 24 -13.23 -21.58 -0.74
N VAL A 25 -12.94 -20.78 -1.77
CA VAL A 25 -13.64 -19.52 -2.01
C VAL A 25 -15.09 -19.77 -2.46
N TRP A 26 -15.36 -20.85 -3.19
CA TRP A 26 -16.69 -21.18 -3.70
C TRP A 26 -17.75 -21.36 -2.59
N GLY A 27 -17.34 -21.81 -1.41
CA GLY A 27 -18.20 -21.97 -0.24
C GLY A 27 -18.36 -20.72 0.63
N THR A 28 -17.65 -19.63 0.32
CA THR A 28 -17.71 -18.41 1.13
C THR A 28 -19.01 -17.68 0.82
N PRO A 29 -19.86 -17.36 1.82
CA PRO A 29 -21.08 -16.60 1.59
C PRO A 29 -20.72 -15.28 0.91
N GLY A 30 -21.02 -15.16 -0.38
CA GLY A 30 -20.83 -13.91 -1.11
C GLY A 30 -21.59 -12.82 -0.36
N GLY A 31 -20.91 -11.71 -0.02
CA GLY A 31 -21.54 -10.57 0.62
C GLY A 31 -22.84 -10.23 -0.11
N GLY A 32 -23.97 -10.53 0.52
CA GLY A 32 -25.23 -10.79 -0.18
C GLY A 32 -25.57 -9.68 -1.16
N ALA A 33 -25.65 -10.02 -2.45
CA ALA A 33 -26.36 -9.19 -3.40
C ALA A 33 -27.82 -9.17 -2.96
N ARG A 34 -28.23 -8.15 -2.19
CA ARG A 34 -29.64 -7.86 -1.98
C ARG A 34 -30.21 -7.47 -3.35
N THR A 35 -30.87 -8.44 -3.98
CA THR A 35 -31.53 -8.33 -5.27
C THR A 35 -32.82 -7.52 -5.14
N ASP A 36 -32.73 -6.26 -4.71
CA ASP A 36 -33.79 -5.30 -5.03
C ASP A 36 -33.46 -4.75 -6.42
N GLY A 37 -34.26 -5.15 -7.40
CA GLY A 37 -34.10 -4.91 -8.85
C GLY A 37 -34.09 -3.45 -9.32
N ARG A 38 -33.70 -2.51 -8.47
CA ARG A 38 -33.43 -1.13 -8.86
C ARG A 38 -32.02 -1.10 -9.43
N ARG A 39 -31.85 -0.70 -10.71
CA ARG A 39 -30.54 -0.33 -11.28
C ARG A 39 -29.88 0.70 -10.36
N ARG A 40 -29.10 0.21 -9.40
CA ARG A 40 -28.36 1.05 -8.46
C ARG A 40 -27.26 1.72 -9.27
N ARG A 41 -27.18 3.05 -9.18
CA ARG A 41 -26.07 3.79 -9.78
C ARG A 41 -24.80 3.26 -9.13
N MET A 42 -23.95 2.59 -9.92
CA MET A 42 -22.66 2.03 -9.46
C MET A 42 -21.79 3.07 -8.74
N PHE A 43 -22.01 4.35 -9.03
CA PHE A 43 -21.38 5.48 -8.35
C PHE A 43 -22.46 6.48 -7.91
N SER A 44 -22.60 6.67 -6.62
CA SER A 44 -23.33 7.81 -6.06
C SER A 44 -22.41 9.00 -5.91
N ARG A 45 -22.98 10.22 -5.95
CA ARG A 45 -22.23 11.48 -5.77
C ARG A 45 -21.52 11.57 -4.42
N SER A 46 -21.93 10.80 -3.41
CA SER A 46 -21.26 10.75 -2.10
C SER A 46 -19.88 10.08 -2.15
N VAL A 47 -19.76 8.93 -2.83
CA VAL A 47 -18.49 8.19 -2.99
C VAL A 47 -17.53 8.93 -3.93
N LEU A 48 -18.07 9.64 -4.92
CA LEU A 48 -17.31 10.55 -5.78
C LEU A 48 -17.25 11.99 -5.24
N SER A 49 -17.56 12.20 -3.95
CA SER A 49 -17.47 13.55 -3.39
C SER A 49 -16.02 14.01 -3.47
N ALA A 50 -15.81 15.24 -3.93
CA ALA A 50 -14.47 15.82 -4.05
C ALA A 50 -13.72 15.76 -2.72
N HIS A 51 -14.43 15.85 -1.59
CA HIS A 51 -13.83 15.71 -0.27
C HIS A 51 -13.27 14.30 -0.03
N PHE A 52 -14.04 13.23 -0.25
CA PHE A 52 -13.56 11.87 -0.07
C PHE A 52 -12.39 11.55 -1.00
N LEU A 53 -12.51 11.91 -2.28
CA LEU A 53 -11.43 11.70 -3.25
C LEU A 53 -10.16 12.46 -2.88
N TRP A 54 -10.23 13.73 -2.47
CA TRP A 54 -9.04 14.47 -2.05
C TRP A 54 -8.43 13.93 -0.75
N THR A 55 -9.25 13.54 0.23
CA THR A 55 -8.77 12.99 1.50
C THR A 55 -8.03 11.67 1.30
N VAL A 56 -8.53 10.80 0.42
CA VAL A 56 -7.96 9.46 0.18
C VAL A 56 -6.85 9.51 -0.86
N ALA A 57 -7.01 10.24 -1.97
CA ALA A 57 -6.03 10.28 -3.05
C ALA A 57 -4.68 10.87 -2.64
N ALA A 58 -4.63 11.74 -1.63
CA ALA A 58 -3.39 12.33 -1.13
C ALA A 58 -2.42 11.30 -0.52
N TRP A 59 -2.93 10.16 -0.06
CA TRP A 59 -2.11 9.15 0.61
C TRP A 59 -2.32 7.71 0.15
N ALA A 60 -3.46 7.37 -0.45
CA ALA A 60 -3.73 6.03 -0.95
C ALA A 60 -2.66 5.49 -1.92
N PRO A 61 -2.11 6.28 -2.87
CA PRO A 61 -1.05 5.79 -3.75
C PRO A 61 0.20 5.28 -3.02
N TRP A 62 0.49 5.78 -1.81
CA TRP A 62 1.62 5.27 -1.03
C TRP A 62 1.44 3.80 -0.64
N GLY A 63 0.20 3.31 -0.48
CA GLY A 63 -0.07 1.94 -0.06
C GLY A 63 0.68 0.91 -0.91
N PHE A 64 0.39 0.83 -2.21
CA PHE A 64 1.17 -0.06 -3.10
C PHE A 64 2.45 0.58 -3.64
N GLY A 65 2.55 1.92 -3.63
CA GLY A 65 3.76 2.61 -4.07
C GLY A 65 4.99 2.23 -3.26
N VAL A 66 4.87 2.13 -1.94
CA VAL A 66 6.02 1.77 -1.09
C VAL A 66 6.42 0.30 -1.24
N VAL A 67 5.47 -0.62 -1.33
CA VAL A 67 5.74 -2.05 -1.51
C VAL A 67 6.41 -2.32 -2.85
N SER A 68 5.87 -1.72 -3.91
CA SER A 68 6.43 -1.85 -5.25
C SER A 68 7.81 -1.21 -5.36
N THR A 69 8.05 -0.07 -4.72
CA THR A 69 9.39 0.55 -4.63
C THR A 69 10.41 -0.39 -4.00
N VAL A 70 10.06 -1.07 -2.91
CA VAL A 70 10.96 -2.04 -2.27
C VAL A 70 11.29 -3.19 -3.22
N ILE A 71 10.27 -3.82 -3.79
CA ILE A 71 10.42 -5.07 -4.55
C ILE A 71 11.02 -4.84 -5.95
N ALA A 72 10.71 -3.72 -6.59
CA ALA A 72 11.11 -3.43 -7.95
C ALA A 72 12.31 -2.47 -8.06
N THR A 73 12.49 -1.54 -7.10
CA THR A 73 13.55 -0.52 -7.20
C THR A 73 14.71 -0.80 -6.25
N LEU A 74 14.44 -1.10 -4.97
CA LEU A 74 15.54 -1.29 -4.00
C LEU A 74 16.33 -2.57 -4.23
N THR A 75 15.66 -3.65 -4.63
CA THR A 75 16.30 -4.92 -5.00
C THR A 75 17.17 -4.76 -6.25
N GLU A 76 16.70 -4.02 -7.26
CA GLU A 76 17.45 -3.71 -8.49
C GLU A 76 18.71 -2.89 -8.17
N LEU A 77 18.63 -1.92 -7.26
CA LEU A 77 19.78 -1.09 -6.86
C LEU A 77 20.94 -1.89 -6.24
N VAL A 78 20.65 -3.06 -5.66
CA VAL A 78 21.65 -3.93 -5.03
C VAL A 78 21.93 -5.19 -5.83
N ASP A 79 21.26 -5.39 -6.98
CA ASP A 79 21.31 -6.62 -7.80
C ASP A 79 22.74 -7.05 -8.13
N ALA A 80 23.59 -6.10 -8.56
CA ALA A 80 24.99 -6.33 -8.89
C ALA A 80 25.86 -6.87 -7.73
N HIS A 81 25.37 -6.80 -6.48
CA HIS A 81 26.08 -7.25 -5.28
C HIS A 81 25.54 -8.58 -4.74
N LEU A 82 24.62 -9.23 -5.46
CA LEU A 82 23.92 -10.42 -5.02
C LEU A 82 24.35 -11.66 -5.82
N THR A 83 24.64 -12.76 -5.12
CA THR A 83 24.85 -14.06 -5.76
C THR A 83 23.53 -14.66 -6.28
N PHE A 84 22.41 -14.38 -5.60
CA PHE A 84 21.10 -14.95 -5.91
C PHE A 84 19.99 -13.87 -5.90
N PRO A 85 19.94 -12.99 -6.92
CA PRO A 85 19.06 -11.82 -6.87
C PRO A 85 17.56 -12.14 -6.85
N VAL A 86 17.16 -13.22 -7.53
CA VAL A 86 15.76 -13.68 -7.56
C VAL A 86 15.31 -14.16 -6.16
N ALA A 87 16.14 -14.96 -5.49
CA ALA A 87 15.84 -15.47 -4.15
C ALA A 87 15.80 -14.32 -3.12
N PHE A 88 16.73 -13.37 -3.25
CA PHE A 88 16.75 -12.17 -2.42
C PHE A 88 15.48 -11.32 -2.60
N THR A 89 15.08 -11.06 -3.84
CA THR A 89 13.85 -10.31 -4.16
C THR A 89 12.61 -11.00 -3.61
N GLY A 90 12.52 -12.33 -3.75
CA GLY A 90 11.44 -13.13 -3.17
C GLY A 90 11.39 -13.03 -1.63
N LEU A 91 12.54 -13.10 -0.96
CA LEU A 91 12.63 -12.96 0.50
C LEU A 91 12.26 -11.53 0.95
N VAL A 92 12.75 -10.51 0.25
CA VAL A 92 12.39 -9.10 0.50
C VAL A 92 10.89 -8.87 0.31
N ALA A 93 10.27 -9.45 -0.73
CA ALA A 93 8.83 -9.39 -0.94
C ALA A 93 8.06 -10.07 0.19
N ALA A 94 8.50 -11.26 0.62
CA ALA A 94 7.90 -11.98 1.74
C ALA A 94 7.99 -11.19 3.05
N VAL A 95 9.14 -10.58 3.34
CA VAL A 95 9.32 -9.69 4.50
C VAL A 95 8.42 -8.47 4.40
N THR A 96 8.40 -7.78 3.26
CA THR A 96 7.60 -6.55 3.07
C THR A 96 6.11 -6.81 3.28
N LEU A 97 5.56 -7.82 2.60
CA LEU A 97 4.15 -8.18 2.71
C LEU A 97 3.83 -8.80 4.08
N GLY A 98 4.71 -9.66 4.59
CA GLY A 98 4.57 -10.28 5.91
C GLY A 98 4.52 -9.24 7.02
N THR A 99 5.43 -8.28 7.04
CA THR A 99 5.39 -7.15 7.99
C THR A 99 4.10 -6.34 7.82
N GLY A 100 3.66 -6.10 6.58
CA GLY A 100 2.41 -5.42 6.29
C GLY A 100 1.19 -6.12 6.86
N VAL A 101 1.14 -7.46 6.88
CA VAL A 101 0.07 -8.23 7.53
C VAL A 101 0.20 -8.19 9.05
N LEU A 102 1.42 -8.39 9.57
CA LEU A 102 1.67 -8.49 11.01
C LEU A 102 1.39 -7.18 11.77
N ILE A 103 1.54 -6.02 11.13
CA ILE A 103 1.25 -4.73 11.76
C ILE A 103 -0.25 -4.42 11.83
N GLN A 104 -1.11 -5.08 11.03
CA GLN A 104 -2.53 -4.72 10.92
C GLN A 104 -3.28 -4.77 12.26
N PRO A 105 -3.12 -5.81 13.13
CA PRO A 105 -3.79 -5.86 14.43
C PRO A 105 -3.31 -4.78 15.41
N VAL A 106 -2.08 -4.31 15.23
CA VAL A 106 -1.51 -3.22 16.03
C VAL A 106 -2.07 -1.89 15.53
N ALA A 107 -2.15 -1.69 14.21
CA ALA A 107 -2.73 -0.51 13.59
C ALA A 107 -4.21 -0.29 13.95
N THR A 108 -4.99 -1.37 14.08
CA THR A 108 -6.40 -1.27 14.50
C THR A 108 -6.56 -0.80 15.94
N ARG A 109 -5.60 -1.11 16.84
CA ARG A 109 -5.63 -0.70 18.25
C ARG A 109 -5.36 0.78 18.47
N PHE A 110 -4.56 1.42 17.61
CA PHE A 110 -4.19 2.83 17.76
C PHE A 110 -5.28 3.83 17.29
N GLY A 111 -6.35 3.35 16.66
CA GLY A 111 -7.34 4.20 16.00
C GLY A 111 -8.51 4.68 16.87
N SER A 112 -8.35 4.87 18.18
CA SER A 112 -9.44 5.39 19.02
C SER A 112 -9.34 6.89 19.35
N ASP A 113 -8.19 7.46 19.77
CA ASP A 113 -8.29 8.77 20.47
C ASP A 113 -7.25 9.87 20.21
N LEU A 114 -6.07 9.65 19.57
CA LEU A 114 -5.04 10.71 19.51
C LEU A 114 -4.40 11.04 18.15
N VAL A 115 -4.23 10.09 17.22
CA VAL A 115 -3.55 10.31 15.92
C VAL A 115 -4.20 9.46 14.83
N PRO A 116 -4.57 10.02 13.65
CA PRO A 116 -5.08 9.22 12.54
C PRO A 116 -4.06 8.15 12.15
N PRO A 117 -4.45 6.87 12.01
CA PRO A 117 -3.52 5.80 11.63
C PRO A 117 -2.75 6.10 10.33
N ALA A 118 -3.33 6.87 9.41
CA ALA A 118 -2.66 7.38 8.22
C ALA A 118 -1.37 8.20 8.51
N VAL A 119 -1.30 8.92 9.63
CA VAL A 119 -0.10 9.68 10.03
C VAL A 119 1.03 8.74 10.46
N LEU A 120 0.71 7.66 11.20
CA LEU A 120 1.69 6.62 11.54
C LEU A 120 2.21 5.94 10.27
N GLY A 121 1.31 5.61 9.33
CA GLY A 121 1.67 5.07 8.03
C GLY A 121 2.63 5.99 7.28
N LEU A 122 2.29 7.28 7.15
CA LEU A 122 3.16 8.27 6.49
C LEU A 122 4.50 8.48 7.22
N GLY A 123 4.53 8.44 8.55
CA GLY A 123 5.78 8.48 9.31
C GLY A 123 6.69 7.30 9.01
N LEU A 124 6.12 6.10 8.87
CA LEU A 124 6.84 4.90 8.44
C LEU A 124 7.30 5.01 6.98
N VAL A 125 6.52 5.64 6.08
CA VAL A 125 6.97 5.95 4.71
C VAL A 125 8.20 6.85 4.74
N VAL A 126 8.18 7.93 5.52
CA VAL A 126 9.33 8.84 5.66
C VAL A 126 10.55 8.08 6.15
N ALA A 127 10.43 7.30 7.23
CA ALA A 127 11.54 6.53 7.77
C ALA A 127 12.09 5.51 6.74
N GLY A 128 11.20 4.77 6.06
CA GLY A 128 11.59 3.79 5.05
C GLY A 128 12.24 4.44 3.81
N MET A 129 11.78 5.62 3.39
CA MET A 129 12.41 6.39 2.33
C MET A 129 13.81 6.88 2.72
N LEU A 130 14.01 7.32 3.97
CA LEU A 130 15.34 7.69 4.46
C LEU A 130 16.31 6.50 4.50
N VAL A 131 15.83 5.32 4.89
CA VAL A 131 16.64 4.09 4.78
C VAL A 131 16.92 3.76 3.31
N SER A 132 15.98 4.00 2.41
CA SER A 132 16.17 3.82 0.95
C SER A 132 17.24 4.75 0.37
N VAL A 133 17.42 5.96 0.92
CA VAL A 133 18.56 6.83 0.60
C VAL A 133 19.88 6.14 0.98
N ALA A 134 19.96 5.53 2.16
CA ALA A 134 21.14 4.80 2.60
C ALA A 134 21.41 3.56 1.73
N VAL A 135 20.37 2.86 1.28
CA VAL A 135 20.48 1.78 0.28
C VAL A 135 21.09 2.32 -1.02
N ALA A 136 20.58 3.43 -1.54
CA ALA A 136 21.10 4.03 -2.77
C ALA A 136 22.58 4.46 -2.65
N ALA A 137 23.01 4.87 -1.45
CA ALA A 137 24.36 5.39 -1.19
C ALA A 137 25.39 4.28 -1.06
N THR A 138 25.03 3.26 -0.29
CA THR A 138 25.96 2.20 0.09
C THR A 138 25.86 0.98 -0.82
N ARG A 139 24.74 0.83 -1.53
CA ARG A 139 24.33 -0.40 -2.23
C ARG A 139 24.41 -1.65 -1.35
N TRP A 140 24.28 -1.48 -0.04
CA TRP A 140 24.40 -2.58 0.91
C TRP A 140 23.10 -3.37 1.02
N PRO A 141 23.05 -4.65 0.59
CA PRO A 141 21.79 -5.39 0.49
C PRO A 141 21.00 -5.52 1.80
N TRP A 142 21.68 -5.57 2.95
CA TRP A 142 21.02 -5.74 4.24
C TRP A 142 20.12 -4.55 4.62
N LEU A 143 20.43 -3.34 4.13
CA LEU A 143 19.58 -2.17 4.35
C LEU A 143 18.22 -2.28 3.64
N VAL A 144 18.13 -3.08 2.57
CA VAL A 144 16.86 -3.34 1.87
C VAL A 144 15.86 -4.02 2.80
N PHE A 145 16.31 -4.89 3.71
CA PHE A 145 15.41 -5.51 4.71
C PHE A 145 14.87 -4.49 5.72
N ALA A 146 15.70 -3.54 6.15
CA ALA A 146 15.24 -2.47 7.04
C ALA A 146 14.20 -1.59 6.33
N ALA A 147 14.43 -1.23 5.07
CA ALA A 147 13.45 -0.52 4.25
C ALA A 147 12.17 -1.36 4.04
N ALA A 148 12.30 -2.65 3.75
CA ALA A 148 11.20 -3.58 3.55
C ALA A 148 10.27 -3.67 4.78
N VAL A 149 10.84 -3.74 5.97
CA VAL A 149 10.07 -3.76 7.23
C VAL A 149 9.33 -2.43 7.43
N LEU A 150 10.01 -1.29 7.28
CA LEU A 150 9.40 0.03 7.49
C LEU A 150 8.30 0.33 6.48
N LEU A 151 8.60 0.13 5.19
CA LEU A 151 7.66 0.38 4.09
C LEU A 151 6.54 -0.66 4.05
N GLY A 152 6.83 -1.92 4.39
CA GLY A 152 5.82 -2.96 4.59
C GLY A 152 4.86 -2.62 5.71
N ALA A 153 5.38 -2.17 6.87
CA ALA A 153 4.56 -1.70 7.98
C ALA A 153 3.70 -0.48 7.57
N ALA A 154 4.27 0.47 6.82
CA ALA A 154 3.53 1.62 6.29
C ALA A 154 2.33 1.17 5.45
N TYR A 155 2.55 0.24 4.51
CA TYR A 155 1.50 -0.37 3.69
C TYR A 155 0.39 -1.00 4.53
N GLY A 156 0.75 -1.82 5.52
CA GLY A 156 -0.22 -2.48 6.40
C GLY A 156 -1.10 -1.50 7.16
N VAL A 157 -0.50 -0.48 7.76
CA VAL A 157 -1.19 0.60 8.48
C VAL A 157 -2.13 1.37 7.54
N MET A 158 -1.65 1.72 6.34
CA MET A 158 -2.40 2.48 5.35
C MET A 158 -3.61 1.69 4.81
N MET A 159 -3.47 0.38 4.57
CA MET A 159 -4.58 -0.46 4.12
C MET A 159 -5.69 -0.54 5.16
N VAL A 160 -5.33 -0.81 6.42
CA VAL A 160 -6.30 -0.84 7.53
C VAL A 160 -6.98 0.51 7.70
N SER A 161 -6.21 1.60 7.70
CA SER A 161 -6.74 2.95 7.85
C SER A 161 -7.72 3.32 6.74
N GLY A 162 -7.40 2.96 5.49
CA GLY A 162 -8.20 3.34 4.33
C GLY A 162 -9.49 2.59 4.23
N LEU A 163 -9.45 1.29 4.48
CA LEU A 163 -10.67 0.48 4.53
C LEU A 163 -11.57 0.93 5.67
N ARG A 164 -11.02 1.33 6.82
CA ARG A 164 -11.81 1.91 7.91
C ARG A 164 -12.44 3.24 7.51
N GLU A 165 -11.71 4.13 6.85
CA GLU A 165 -12.24 5.42 6.36
C GLU A 165 -13.37 5.22 5.34
N VAL A 166 -13.18 4.27 4.42
CA VAL A 166 -14.21 3.84 3.44
C VAL A 166 -15.46 3.35 4.17
N GLN A 167 -15.31 2.49 5.18
CA GLN A 167 -16.41 1.95 5.97
C GLN A 167 -17.16 3.00 6.79
N MET A 168 -16.45 4.00 7.32
CA MET A 168 -17.05 5.08 8.10
C MET A 168 -17.79 6.10 7.22
N THR A 169 -17.36 6.27 5.98
CA THR A 169 -17.89 7.32 5.08
C THR A 169 -18.99 6.79 4.15
N ALA A 170 -18.87 5.57 3.65
CA ALA A 170 -19.78 5.02 2.64
C ALA A 170 -21.01 4.36 3.26
N PRO A 171 -22.22 4.60 2.73
CA PRO A 171 -23.41 3.81 3.05
C PRO A 171 -23.19 2.32 2.77
N ALA A 172 -23.87 1.44 3.51
CA ALA A 172 -23.72 -0.01 3.38
C ALA A 172 -24.02 -0.50 1.95
N GLU A 173 -24.88 0.19 1.21
CA GLU A 173 -25.26 -0.09 -0.16
C GLU A 173 -24.17 0.22 -1.18
N GLU A 174 -23.23 1.10 -0.83
CA GLU A 174 -22.20 1.66 -1.73
C GLU A 174 -20.78 1.26 -1.29
N LEU A 175 -20.66 0.50 -0.20
CA LEU A 175 -19.39 0.11 0.40
C LEU A 175 -18.45 -0.61 -0.59
N GLY A 176 -19.01 -1.47 -1.43
CA GLY A 176 -18.25 -2.17 -2.48
C GLY A 176 -17.64 -1.21 -3.51
N ALA A 177 -18.41 -0.20 -3.96
CA ALA A 177 -17.95 0.79 -4.91
C ALA A 177 -16.89 1.72 -4.29
N ALA A 178 -17.10 2.16 -3.05
CA ALA A 178 -16.12 2.98 -2.33
C ALA A 178 -14.81 2.23 -2.07
N THR A 179 -14.89 0.93 -1.77
CA THR A 179 -13.72 0.05 -1.64
C THR A 179 -12.99 -0.09 -2.98
N ALA A 180 -13.72 -0.25 -4.09
CA ALA A 180 -13.14 -0.33 -5.42
C ALA A 180 -12.41 0.97 -5.82
N VAL A 181 -12.99 2.14 -5.50
CA VAL A 181 -12.32 3.45 -5.72
C VAL A 181 -11.05 3.55 -4.87
N PHE A 182 -11.10 3.17 -3.60
CA PHE A 182 -9.93 3.15 -2.72
C PHE A 182 -8.80 2.28 -3.29
N TYR A 183 -9.10 1.04 -3.69
CA TYR A 183 -8.09 0.16 -4.30
C TYR A 183 -7.59 0.72 -5.64
N SER A 184 -8.47 1.31 -6.45
CA SER A 184 -8.05 1.92 -7.73
C SER A 184 -7.03 3.05 -7.49
N LEU A 185 -7.23 3.86 -6.46
CA LEU A 185 -6.27 4.90 -6.06
C LEU A 185 -4.97 4.33 -5.51
N THR A 186 -5.02 3.22 -4.75
CA THR A 186 -3.78 2.58 -4.27
C THR A 186 -3.00 1.96 -5.43
N TYR A 187 -3.68 1.41 -6.44
CA TYR A 187 -3.04 0.87 -7.66
C TYR A 187 -2.22 1.91 -8.43
N VAL A 188 -2.59 3.20 -8.37
CA VAL A 188 -1.76 4.29 -8.94
C VAL A 188 -0.33 4.26 -8.38
N GLY A 189 -0.17 3.80 -7.14
CA GLY A 189 1.13 3.61 -6.51
C GLY A 189 2.10 2.72 -7.28
N PHE A 190 1.61 1.71 -8.02
CA PHE A 190 2.48 0.85 -8.84
C PHE A 190 3.18 1.57 -9.99
N PHE A 191 2.79 2.82 -10.29
CA PHE A 191 3.53 3.66 -11.21
C PHE A 191 4.86 4.17 -10.64
N ALA A 192 5.06 4.13 -9.32
CA ALA A 192 6.24 4.67 -8.66
C ALA A 192 7.57 4.07 -9.17
N PRO A 193 7.75 2.73 -9.26
CA PRO A 193 8.98 2.16 -9.81
C PRO A 193 9.26 2.58 -11.25
N PHE A 194 8.23 2.69 -12.09
CA PHE A 194 8.38 3.16 -13.46
C PHE A 194 8.88 4.62 -13.49
N ALA A 195 8.25 5.50 -12.71
CA ALA A 195 8.68 6.88 -12.59
C ALA A 195 10.14 6.98 -12.06
N MET A 196 10.50 6.14 -11.09
CA MET A 196 11.85 6.08 -10.55
C MET A 196 12.87 5.54 -11.55
N SER A 197 12.52 4.53 -12.34
CA SER A 197 13.38 4.00 -13.40
C SER A 197 13.61 5.02 -14.52
N PHE A 198 12.59 5.81 -14.85
CA PHE A 198 12.70 6.87 -15.86
C PHE A 198 13.50 8.08 -15.37
N LEU A 199 13.24 8.56 -14.15
CA LEU A 199 13.89 9.77 -13.61
C LEU A 199 15.23 9.48 -12.94
N GLY A 200 15.40 8.29 -12.37
CA GLY A 200 16.56 7.89 -11.57
C GLY A 200 17.89 8.06 -12.29
N PRO A 201 18.04 7.69 -13.57
CA PRO A 201 19.26 7.93 -14.35
C PRO A 201 19.61 9.41 -14.52
N ALA A 202 18.61 10.30 -14.55
CA ALA A 202 18.80 11.73 -14.77
C ALA A 202 19.09 12.51 -13.48
N VAL A 203 18.40 12.20 -12.37
CA VAL A 203 18.49 12.98 -11.12
C VAL A 203 19.10 12.22 -9.94
N GLY A 204 19.34 10.92 -10.09
CA GLY A 204 19.84 10.02 -9.06
C GLY A 204 18.74 9.49 -8.12
N TYR A 205 18.83 8.20 -7.78
CA TYR A 205 17.88 7.53 -6.88
C TYR A 205 17.84 8.13 -5.46
N HIS A 206 18.97 8.64 -4.96
CA HIS A 206 19.04 9.37 -3.69
C HIS A 206 18.05 10.54 -3.66
N THR A 207 18.09 11.37 -4.69
CA THR A 207 17.22 12.53 -4.83
C THR A 207 15.77 12.11 -4.87
N LEU A 208 15.44 11.03 -5.59
CA LEU A 208 14.08 10.51 -5.67
C LEU A 208 13.56 10.02 -4.32
N PHE A 209 14.36 9.32 -3.51
CA PHE A 209 13.95 8.88 -2.18
C PHE A 209 13.82 10.04 -1.19
N ILE A 210 14.70 11.05 -1.27
CA ILE A 210 14.56 12.29 -0.49
C ILE A 210 13.26 13.02 -0.86
N VAL A 211 13.00 13.20 -2.16
CA VAL A 211 11.76 13.81 -2.65
C VAL A 211 10.55 13.00 -2.19
N GLY A 212 10.60 11.67 -2.27
CA GLY A 212 9.55 10.79 -1.76
C GLY A 212 9.29 10.99 -0.25
N ALA A 213 10.35 11.07 0.56
CA ALA A 213 10.24 11.37 1.98
C ALA A 213 9.62 12.76 2.24
N LEU A 214 10.01 13.77 1.47
CA LEU A 214 9.47 15.13 1.59
C LEU A 214 7.99 15.18 1.19
N ILE A 215 7.59 14.51 0.11
CA ILE A 215 6.17 14.42 -0.29
C ILE A 215 5.37 13.69 0.78
N ALA A 216 5.86 12.56 1.30
CA ALA A 216 5.20 11.83 2.38
C ALA A 216 5.03 12.69 3.65
N ALA A 217 6.08 13.44 4.03
CA ALA A 217 6.02 14.36 5.16
C ALA A 217 5.04 15.52 4.91
N ALA A 218 5.03 16.09 3.70
CA ALA A 218 4.09 17.14 3.32
C ALA A 218 2.63 16.63 3.33
N SER A 219 2.39 15.38 2.94
CA SER A 219 1.07 14.73 3.00
C SER A 219 0.53 14.55 4.43
N ILE A 220 1.37 14.60 5.46
CA ILE A 220 0.92 14.53 6.86
C ILE A 220 0.07 15.77 7.22
N VAL A 221 0.46 16.95 6.73
CA VAL A 221 -0.20 18.23 7.06
C VAL A 221 -1.69 18.25 6.68
N PRO A 222 -2.10 17.96 5.42
CA PRO A 222 -3.51 17.92 5.05
C PRO A 222 -4.26 16.80 5.78
N VAL A 223 -3.65 15.62 5.97
CA VAL A 223 -4.27 14.50 6.69
C VAL A 223 -4.60 14.88 8.14
N VAL A 224 -3.67 15.52 8.84
CA VAL A 224 -3.89 16.01 10.21
C VAL A 224 -4.96 17.11 10.23
N ARG A 225 -4.96 18.03 9.25
CA ARG A 225 -5.98 19.09 9.16
C ARG A 225 -7.38 18.54 8.92
N ILE A 226 -7.52 17.54 8.05
CA ILE A 226 -8.79 16.89 7.75
C ILE A 226 -9.28 16.12 8.98
N ALA A 227 -8.39 15.37 9.64
CA ALA A 227 -8.73 14.64 10.86
C ALA A 227 -9.10 15.53 12.06
N ARG A 228 -8.54 16.75 12.14
CA ARG A 228 -8.90 17.75 13.16
C ARG A 228 -10.09 18.63 12.78
N GLY A 229 -10.57 18.54 11.53
CA GLY A 229 -11.74 19.28 11.09
C GLY A 229 -13.00 18.82 11.83
N PRO A 230 -14.02 19.68 12.00
CA PRO A 230 -15.25 19.29 12.67
C PRO A 230 -15.88 18.11 11.94
N GLY A 231 -15.88 16.95 12.60
CA GLY A 231 -16.48 15.73 12.07
C GLY A 231 -17.96 15.95 11.69
N PRO A 232 -18.54 15.06 10.87
CA PRO A 232 -19.92 15.17 10.38
C PRO A 232 -20.97 15.41 11.48
N SER A 233 -20.66 15.02 12.72
CA SER A 233 -21.49 15.19 13.92
C SER A 233 -21.76 16.65 14.32
N ARG A 234 -21.07 17.65 13.75
CA ARG A 234 -21.32 19.08 14.02
C ARG A 234 -22.08 19.82 12.92
N ARG A 235 -22.43 19.16 11.80
CA ARG A 235 -23.21 19.78 10.70
C ARG A 235 -24.72 19.55 10.81
N LEU A 236 -25.18 18.89 11.87
CA LEU A 236 -26.58 18.60 12.17
C LEU A 236 -27.04 19.24 13.50
N ARG A 237 -26.52 20.42 13.83
CA ARG A 237 -27.12 21.32 14.82
C ARG A 237 -27.42 22.65 14.17
#